data_AF-A0A9D6YDM7-F1
#
_entry.id   AF-A0A9D6YDM7-F1
#
_cell.length_a   1.000
_cell.length_b   1.000
_cell.length_c   1.000
_cell.angle_alpha   90.00
_cell.angle_beta   90.00
_cell.angle_gamma   90.00
#
_symmetry.space_group_name_H-M   'P 1'
#
loop_
_entity.id
_entity.type
_entity.pdbx_description
1 polymer ?
#
loop_
_entity_poly.entity_id
_entity_poly.type
_entity_poly.pdbx_seq_one_letter_code
_entity_poly.pdbx_strand_id
1 'polypeptide(L)'
;MKRIALLFCLLTTAAASAAPVTPRLRAGAATSNITPPLGTLRVGGFAPFPTEHVHDELHARCLVLDDGQTKLALVVCDLLGLHRSVSIEARRLIREATGIPPENVMISATHTHSAGNALGNTRYGNEQKLDDYQLFLARRIADGVRRAMNLLRPAEVAFGAMDVPDHLLNRRWFVREGKEVRNPFGKLERVAKTGAPGKDFTEAAGPVDPAVSFVALREPSGRPISVYAAYSLHYAGDSGPAHISADYFGMFCEALKRRQSAPEDDPPFVALMANATSGDVGLNQAKYPKKGNYERSRIVANDLAEKVHGALARVTWKDHAELGARFREPGIAWRPIEPELLEWAKEVEARAPRLASGNIPIAAKWATTPDWVTRLSYAGRVQLLARHTEPARVPLQVLRIGEICIASTPCETYAEIGLEFKARSPFAPSFMVELNHAMIGYLPTPRQFEFGEYSTWPGTNVLERDASVKMLDALVEMASELKRDARHAGAPTK
;
A
#
# COMPACT_ATOMS: atom_id res chain seq x y z
N MET A 1 20.23 -17.75 -90.59
CA MET A 1 20.04 -17.05 -89.31
C MET A 1 19.00 -17.80 -88.49
N LYS A 2 19.40 -18.57 -87.46
CA LYS A 2 18.49 -19.23 -86.50
C LYS A 2 18.56 -18.44 -85.19
N ARG A 3 17.42 -17.88 -84.73
CA ARG A 3 17.33 -17.17 -83.44
C ARG A 3 16.91 -18.16 -82.35
N ILE A 4 17.78 -18.34 -81.37
CA ILE A 4 17.52 -19.10 -80.13
C ILE A 4 16.92 -18.10 -79.12
N ALA A 5 15.71 -18.39 -78.63
CA ALA A 5 15.10 -17.63 -77.54
C ALA A 5 15.46 -18.30 -76.21
N LEU A 6 16.19 -17.58 -75.35
CA LEU A 6 16.54 -18.02 -74.00
C LEU A 6 15.39 -17.64 -73.06
N LEU A 7 14.75 -18.63 -72.43
CA LEU A 7 13.69 -18.43 -71.44
C LEU A 7 14.34 -18.32 -70.05
N PHE A 8 14.36 -17.13 -69.47
CA PHE A 8 14.81 -16.89 -68.09
C PHE A 8 13.65 -17.22 -67.12
N CYS A 9 13.75 -18.33 -66.40
CA CYS A 9 12.88 -18.60 -65.25
C CYS A 9 13.40 -17.82 -64.04
N LEU A 10 12.71 -16.75 -63.65
CA LEU A 10 12.88 -16.11 -62.35
C LEU A 10 12.26 -17.00 -61.27
N LEU A 11 13.10 -17.65 -60.46
CA LEU A 11 12.71 -18.20 -59.17
C LEU A 11 12.48 -17.02 -58.20
N THR A 12 11.22 -16.76 -57.87
CA THR A 12 10.84 -15.87 -56.77
C THR A 12 10.91 -16.65 -55.46
N THR A 13 11.93 -16.40 -54.65
CA THR A 13 12.00 -16.87 -53.27
C THR A 13 11.03 -16.04 -52.44
N ALA A 14 9.85 -16.60 -52.16
CA ALA A 14 8.93 -16.03 -51.18
C ALA A 14 9.56 -16.17 -49.78
N ALA A 15 10.18 -15.08 -49.30
CA ALA A 15 10.59 -14.98 -47.91
C ALA A 15 9.33 -14.95 -47.04
N ALA A 16 9.01 -16.09 -46.42
CA ALA A 16 7.97 -16.16 -45.40
C ALA A 16 8.40 -15.26 -44.24
N SER A 17 7.77 -14.09 -44.12
CA SER A 17 7.88 -13.24 -42.94
C SER A 17 7.32 -14.03 -41.77
N ALA A 18 8.19 -14.53 -40.89
CA ALA A 18 7.77 -15.12 -39.63
C ALA A 18 7.00 -14.04 -38.85
N ALA A 19 5.73 -14.32 -38.53
CA ALA A 19 4.94 -13.42 -37.70
C ALA A 19 5.71 -13.12 -36.40
N PRO A 20 5.76 -11.86 -35.93
CA PRO A 20 6.48 -11.52 -34.72
C PRO A 20 5.94 -12.34 -33.55
N VAL A 21 6.81 -13.14 -32.94
CA VAL A 21 6.48 -13.93 -31.75
C VAL A 21 6.38 -12.96 -30.57
N THR A 22 5.17 -12.71 -30.08
CA THR A 22 4.97 -11.96 -28.83
C THR A 22 5.69 -12.72 -27.71
N PRO A 23 6.66 -12.10 -27.01
CA PRO A 23 7.36 -12.80 -25.94
C PRO A 23 6.37 -13.22 -24.86
N ARG A 24 6.50 -14.47 -24.39
CA ARG A 24 5.68 -14.95 -23.26
C ARG A 24 6.04 -14.20 -22.00
N LEU A 25 5.03 -13.91 -21.18
CA LEU A 25 5.23 -13.31 -19.87
C LEU A 25 6.13 -14.22 -19.03
N ARG A 26 7.03 -13.61 -18.26
CA ARG A 26 7.78 -14.28 -17.21
C ARG A 26 7.46 -13.62 -15.87
N ALA A 27 7.45 -14.44 -14.83
CA ALA A 27 7.27 -13.98 -13.47
C ALA A 27 8.24 -14.69 -12.52
N GLY A 28 8.64 -13.98 -11.48
CA GLY A 28 9.49 -14.50 -10.43
C GLY A 28 9.11 -13.81 -9.13
N ALA A 29 9.13 -14.55 -8.02
CA ALA A 29 8.74 -14.01 -6.73
C ALA A 29 9.68 -14.51 -5.63
N ALA A 30 9.90 -13.67 -4.63
CA ALA A 30 10.76 -13.98 -3.49
C ALA A 30 10.35 -13.16 -2.28
N THR A 31 10.74 -13.62 -1.09
CA THR A 31 10.61 -12.87 0.16
C THR A 31 11.99 -12.48 0.67
N SER A 32 12.08 -11.39 1.43
CA SER A 32 13.29 -10.92 2.09
C SER A 32 12.93 -10.51 3.51
N ASN A 33 13.61 -11.08 4.52
CA ASN A 33 13.37 -10.69 5.91
C ASN A 33 13.79 -9.22 6.12
N ILE A 34 12.89 -8.46 6.75
CA ILE A 34 13.04 -7.05 7.09
C ILE A 34 12.83 -6.77 8.59
N THR A 35 12.87 -7.80 9.44
CA THR A 35 12.64 -7.67 10.88
C THR A 35 13.74 -6.82 11.52
N PRO A 36 13.38 -5.79 12.30
CA PRO A 36 14.36 -5.00 13.03
C PRO A 36 14.93 -5.78 14.24
N PRO A 37 16.10 -5.38 14.77
CA PRO A 37 16.55 -5.89 16.06
C PRO A 37 15.55 -5.52 17.18
N LEU A 38 15.42 -6.41 18.16
CA LEU A 38 14.66 -6.12 19.39
C LEU A 38 15.20 -4.85 20.08
N GLY A 39 14.32 -4.13 20.76
CA GLY A 39 14.57 -2.78 21.27
C GLY A 39 14.24 -1.67 20.27
N THR A 40 14.08 -1.98 18.98
CA THR A 40 13.57 -1.01 18.00
C THR A 40 12.19 -0.53 18.41
N LEU A 41 11.96 0.77 18.29
CA LEU A 41 10.68 1.39 18.65
C LEU A 41 9.55 0.93 17.73
N ARG A 42 8.54 0.30 18.33
CA ARG A 42 7.27 -0.03 17.68
C ARG A 42 6.46 1.24 17.41
N VAL A 43 5.95 1.37 16.20
CA VAL A 43 5.10 2.49 15.77
C VAL A 43 3.67 2.03 15.47
N GLY A 44 2.71 2.97 15.49
CA GLY A 44 1.28 2.72 15.26
C GLY A 44 0.38 3.31 16.36
N GLY A 45 0.94 3.55 17.55
CA GLY A 45 0.27 4.28 18.65
C GLY A 45 0.64 5.77 18.72
N PHE A 46 0.21 6.44 19.79
CA PHE A 46 0.58 7.84 20.08
C PHE A 46 1.93 8.00 20.79
N ALA A 47 2.47 6.93 21.37
CA ALA A 47 3.79 6.88 21.96
C ALA A 47 4.45 5.58 21.53
N PRO A 48 5.62 5.62 20.86
CA PRO A 48 6.39 4.43 20.56
C PRO A 48 6.96 3.82 21.84
N PHE A 49 7.25 2.52 21.78
CA PHE A 49 7.91 1.76 22.86
C PHE A 49 8.79 0.68 22.26
N PRO A 50 9.86 0.25 22.97
CA PRO A 50 10.75 -0.79 22.49
C PRO A 50 10.01 -2.11 22.27
N THR A 51 10.41 -2.84 21.24
CA THR A 51 9.95 -4.21 20.97
C THR A 51 10.72 -5.22 21.81
N GLU A 52 10.05 -6.24 22.31
CA GLU A 52 10.63 -7.27 23.19
C GLU A 52 10.44 -8.69 22.64
N HIS A 53 9.50 -8.88 21.72
CA HIS A 53 9.14 -10.19 21.19
C HIS A 53 8.96 -10.15 19.69
N VAL A 54 9.38 -11.20 18.99
CA VAL A 54 9.03 -11.46 17.59
C VAL A 54 8.05 -12.62 17.57
N HIS A 55 6.80 -12.36 17.22
CA HIS A 55 5.81 -13.44 17.04
C HIS A 55 5.97 -14.08 15.66
N ASP A 56 6.09 -13.24 14.64
CA ASP A 56 6.38 -13.64 13.27
C ASP A 56 7.29 -12.60 12.61
N GLU A 57 8.18 -13.10 11.75
CA GLU A 57 9.15 -12.29 11.02
C GLU A 57 8.47 -11.39 9.99
N LEU A 58 8.92 -10.15 9.89
CA LEU A 58 8.47 -9.17 8.89
C LEU A 58 9.19 -9.41 7.56
N HIS A 59 8.46 -9.29 6.45
CA HIS A 59 9.01 -9.52 5.12
C HIS A 59 8.76 -8.35 4.16
N ALA A 60 9.73 -8.10 3.27
CA ALA A 60 9.48 -7.54 1.96
C ALA A 60 9.18 -8.71 1.02
N ARG A 61 7.97 -8.75 0.49
CA ARG A 61 7.53 -9.77 -0.47
C ARG A 61 7.55 -9.13 -1.85
N CYS A 62 8.24 -9.74 -2.79
CA CYS A 62 8.57 -9.15 -4.08
C CYS A 62 8.06 -10.03 -5.22
N LEU A 63 7.43 -9.41 -6.21
CA LEU A 63 7.02 -10.00 -7.47
C LEU A 63 7.66 -9.20 -8.61
N VAL A 64 8.33 -9.88 -9.54
CA VAL A 64 8.87 -9.29 -10.76
C VAL A 64 8.14 -9.89 -11.95
N LEU A 65 7.71 -9.03 -12.87
CA LEU A 65 7.07 -9.38 -14.14
C LEU A 65 7.93 -8.88 -15.29
N ASP A 66 8.00 -9.66 -16.37
CA ASP A 66 8.81 -9.37 -17.55
C ASP A 66 8.08 -9.83 -18.82
N ASP A 67 7.68 -8.89 -19.68
CA ASP A 67 7.04 -9.19 -20.98
C ASP A 67 8.05 -9.19 -22.15
N GLY A 68 9.35 -9.17 -21.84
CA GLY A 68 10.44 -9.09 -22.81
C GLY A 68 10.80 -7.68 -23.25
N GLN A 69 9.96 -6.68 -22.98
CA GLN A 69 10.21 -5.26 -23.30
C GLN A 69 10.30 -4.41 -22.03
N THR A 70 9.35 -4.60 -21.12
CA THR A 70 9.19 -3.89 -19.87
C THR A 70 9.30 -4.88 -18.72
N LYS A 71 9.93 -4.44 -17.62
CA LYS A 71 9.92 -5.17 -16.35
C LYS A 71 9.26 -4.33 -15.28
N LEU A 72 8.37 -4.93 -14.49
CA LEU A 72 7.76 -4.32 -13.32
C LEU A 72 8.19 -5.08 -12.06
N ALA A 73 8.34 -4.34 -10.95
CA ALA A 73 8.51 -4.94 -9.63
C ALA A 73 7.43 -4.42 -8.68
N LEU A 74 6.73 -5.33 -8.01
CA LEU A 74 5.76 -5.03 -6.95
C LEU A 74 6.31 -5.55 -5.63
N VAL A 75 6.37 -4.67 -4.63
CA VAL A 75 6.87 -4.98 -3.30
C VAL A 75 5.83 -4.61 -2.25
N VAL A 76 5.54 -5.55 -1.35
CA VAL A 76 4.73 -5.33 -0.15
C VAL A 76 5.59 -5.58 1.07
N CYS A 77 5.72 -4.58 1.93
CA CYS A 77 6.52 -4.63 3.15
C CYS A 77 5.62 -4.72 4.39
N ASP A 78 5.90 -5.67 5.28
CA ASP A 78 5.26 -5.79 6.59
C ASP A 78 5.70 -4.64 7.53
N LEU A 79 5.18 -3.43 7.29
CA LEU A 79 5.52 -2.19 7.98
C LEU A 79 4.25 -1.37 8.26
N LEU A 80 4.31 -0.43 9.21
CA LEU A 80 3.28 0.60 9.36
C LEU A 80 3.22 1.51 8.11
N GLY A 81 4.38 1.79 7.54
CA GLY A 81 4.61 2.75 6.47
C GLY A 81 6.11 3.01 6.41
N LEU A 82 6.60 3.58 5.31
CA LEU A 82 8.01 3.96 5.15
C LEU A 82 8.15 5.42 4.76
N HIS A 83 9.32 6.01 4.99
CA HIS A 83 9.62 7.33 4.47
C HIS A 83 10.00 7.30 2.98
N ARG A 84 9.67 8.38 2.25
CA ARG A 84 10.02 8.55 0.82
C ARG A 84 11.48 8.24 0.50
N SER A 85 12.41 8.69 1.35
CA SER A 85 13.85 8.43 1.21
C SER A 85 14.22 6.93 1.22
N VAL A 86 13.49 6.10 1.98
CA VAL A 86 13.71 4.64 1.97
C VAL A 86 13.33 4.07 0.61
N SER A 87 12.19 4.52 0.05
CA SER A 87 11.77 4.10 -1.28
C SER A 87 12.72 4.58 -2.38
N ILE A 88 13.27 5.79 -2.28
CA ILE A 88 14.24 6.30 -3.25
C ILE A 88 15.48 5.42 -3.25
N GLU A 89 16.04 5.15 -2.06
CA GLU A 89 17.26 4.36 -1.95
C GLU A 89 17.04 2.91 -2.39
N ALA A 90 15.92 2.30 -2.00
CA ALA A 90 15.56 0.95 -2.45
C ALA A 90 15.48 0.88 -3.98
N ARG A 91 14.80 1.84 -4.63
CA ARG A 91 14.67 1.86 -6.09
C ARG A 91 16.00 2.15 -6.81
N ARG A 92 16.87 2.97 -6.22
CA ARG A 92 18.23 3.19 -6.73
C ARG A 92 19.02 1.89 -6.74
N LEU A 93 19.02 1.17 -5.62
CA LEU A 93 19.68 -0.14 -5.47
C LEU A 93 19.08 -1.20 -6.39
N ILE A 94 17.75 -1.21 -6.57
CA ILE A 94 17.07 -2.12 -7.52
C ILE A 94 17.54 -1.85 -8.95
N ARG A 95 17.55 -0.59 -9.40
CA ARG A 95 18.03 -0.25 -10.74
C ARG A 95 19.47 -0.69 -10.93
N GLU A 96 20.34 -0.40 -9.97
CA GLU A 96 21.75 -0.79 -10.00
C GLU A 96 21.93 -2.31 -10.14
N ALA A 97 21.14 -3.10 -9.41
CA ALA A 97 21.29 -4.55 -9.37
C ALA A 97 20.55 -5.31 -10.48
N THR A 98 19.50 -4.73 -11.09
CA THR A 98 18.57 -5.46 -11.96
C THR A 98 18.27 -4.77 -13.29
N GLY A 99 18.61 -3.48 -13.43
CA GLY A 99 18.24 -2.65 -14.58
C GLY A 99 16.78 -2.22 -14.63
N ILE A 100 15.92 -2.63 -13.68
CA ILE A 100 14.51 -2.20 -13.62
C ILE A 100 14.47 -0.68 -13.36
N PRO A 101 13.80 0.12 -14.22
CA PRO A 101 13.65 1.56 -14.00
C PRO A 101 12.93 1.85 -12.67
N PRO A 102 13.35 2.86 -11.88
CA PRO A 102 12.70 3.23 -10.63
C PRO A 102 11.18 3.44 -10.74
N GLU A 103 10.72 4.04 -11.82
CA GLU A 103 9.31 4.29 -12.13
C GLU A 103 8.49 3.00 -12.30
N ASN A 104 9.14 1.86 -12.58
CA ASN A 104 8.54 0.54 -12.74
C ASN A 104 8.51 -0.28 -11.44
N VAL A 105 8.96 0.29 -10.32
CA VAL A 105 8.99 -0.38 -9.02
C VAL A 105 7.94 0.24 -8.10
N MET A 106 6.98 -0.55 -7.63
CA MET A 106 5.98 -0.18 -6.62
C MET A 106 6.39 -0.77 -5.27
N ILE A 107 6.39 0.05 -4.20
CA ILE A 107 6.83 -0.35 -2.85
C ILE A 107 5.79 0.15 -1.85
N SER A 108 4.93 -0.77 -1.39
CA SER A 108 3.83 -0.49 -0.46
C SER A 108 4.08 -1.09 0.92
N ALA A 109 3.43 -0.55 1.94
CA ALA A 109 3.40 -1.12 3.28
C ALA A 109 2.04 -1.78 3.57
N THR A 110 2.03 -2.84 4.37
CA THR A 110 0.79 -3.49 4.82
C THR A 110 0.00 -2.64 5.81
N HIS A 111 0.64 -1.68 6.46
CA HIS A 111 0.09 -0.93 7.59
C HIS A 111 -0.06 -1.75 8.88
N THR A 112 0.80 -2.75 9.12
CA THR A 112 0.83 -3.39 10.44
C THR A 112 1.22 -2.37 11.53
N HIS A 113 0.45 -2.33 12.62
CA HIS A 113 0.73 -1.51 13.81
C HIS A 113 1.70 -2.19 14.79
N SER A 114 2.40 -3.24 14.32
CA SER A 114 3.30 -4.08 15.12
C SER A 114 4.68 -4.22 14.46
N ALA A 115 5.19 -3.13 13.89
CA ALA A 115 6.50 -3.10 13.22
C ALA A 115 7.40 -1.97 13.77
N GLY A 116 8.69 -2.07 13.49
CA GLY A 116 9.68 -1.03 13.80
C GLY A 116 9.47 0.25 12.97
N ASN A 117 10.04 1.36 13.44
CA ASN A 117 9.91 2.66 12.79
C ASN A 117 10.69 2.77 11.47
N ALA A 118 10.02 2.65 10.32
CA ALA A 118 10.61 2.92 9.00
C ALA A 118 10.37 4.37 8.50
N LEU A 119 9.72 5.22 9.30
CA LEU A 119 9.37 6.59 8.96
C LEU A 119 10.48 7.60 9.31
N GLY A 120 11.47 7.19 10.10
CA GLY A 120 12.58 8.02 10.56
C GLY A 120 12.15 9.09 11.57
N ASN A 121 12.84 10.23 11.55
CA ASN A 121 12.73 11.26 12.60
C ASN A 121 11.63 12.29 12.35
N THR A 122 11.31 12.56 11.09
CA THR A 122 10.23 13.46 10.70
C THR A 122 9.40 12.82 9.60
N ARG A 123 8.09 13.02 9.70
CA ARG A 123 7.11 12.67 8.66
C ARG A 123 6.79 13.87 7.76
N TYR A 124 7.32 15.04 8.14
CA TYR A 124 7.17 16.31 7.45
C TYR A 124 8.53 16.62 6.81
N GLY A 125 8.54 16.75 5.49
CA GLY A 125 9.77 16.90 4.72
C GLY A 125 9.86 15.91 3.56
N ASN A 126 10.50 16.34 2.48
CA ASN A 126 10.61 15.55 1.26
C ASN A 126 11.72 14.51 1.32
N GLU A 127 12.77 14.77 2.10
CA GLU A 127 13.96 13.95 2.23
C GLU A 127 14.52 13.98 3.65
N GLN A 128 15.14 12.88 4.06
CA GLN A 128 15.87 12.79 5.32
C GLN A 128 17.07 11.83 5.19
N LYS A 129 18.05 11.98 6.07
CA LYS A 129 19.12 10.98 6.24
C LYS A 129 18.50 9.69 6.78
N LEU A 130 18.86 8.57 6.16
CA LEU A 130 18.41 7.25 6.60
C LEU A 130 19.20 6.80 7.84
N ASP A 131 18.50 6.25 8.82
CA ASP A 131 19.11 5.51 9.93
C ASP A 131 19.49 4.07 9.52
N ASP A 132 20.11 3.33 10.44
CA ASP A 132 20.61 1.98 10.18
C ASP A 132 19.50 1.00 9.79
N TYR A 133 18.33 1.08 10.43
CA TYR A 133 17.21 0.22 10.08
C TYR A 133 16.63 0.60 8.71
N GLN A 134 16.50 1.88 8.40
CA GLN A 134 16.05 2.37 7.10
C GLN A 134 17.02 1.98 5.97
N LEU A 135 18.33 2.02 6.20
CA LEU A 135 19.33 1.53 5.25
C LEU A 135 19.24 0.01 5.06
N PHE A 136 19.07 -0.73 6.16
CA PHE A 136 18.82 -2.17 6.11
C PHE A 136 17.57 -2.48 5.29
N LEU A 137 16.44 -1.80 5.55
CA LEU A 137 15.19 -1.96 4.79
C LEU A 137 15.40 -1.74 3.30
N ALA A 138 16.04 -0.64 2.91
CA ALA A 138 16.27 -0.33 1.49
C ALA A 138 17.07 -1.44 0.78
N ARG A 139 18.12 -1.96 1.43
CA ARG A 139 18.93 -3.08 0.93
C ARG A 139 18.11 -4.37 0.84
N ARG A 140 17.34 -4.71 1.87
CA ARG A 140 16.54 -5.94 1.92
C ARG A 140 15.40 -5.94 0.90
N ILE A 141 14.80 -4.78 0.62
CA ILE A 141 13.85 -4.62 -0.47
C ILE A 141 14.54 -4.91 -1.82
N ALA A 142 15.70 -4.30 -2.06
CA ALA A 142 16.46 -4.52 -3.30
C ALA A 142 16.89 -5.99 -3.47
N ASP A 143 17.36 -6.63 -2.39
CA ASP A 143 17.69 -8.06 -2.38
C ASP A 143 16.48 -8.93 -2.74
N GLY A 144 15.31 -8.62 -2.18
CA GLY A 144 14.07 -9.34 -2.47
C GLY A 144 13.70 -9.26 -3.95
N VAL A 145 13.80 -8.06 -4.55
CA VAL A 145 13.56 -7.86 -5.99
C VAL A 145 14.61 -8.57 -6.83
N ARG A 146 15.90 -8.50 -6.46
CA ARG A 146 16.98 -9.23 -7.17
C ARG A 146 16.77 -10.74 -7.13
N ARG A 147 16.33 -11.28 -5.99
CA ARG A 147 16.00 -12.69 -5.85
C ARG A 147 14.80 -13.07 -6.71
N ALA A 148 13.74 -12.27 -6.71
CA ALA A 148 12.59 -12.48 -7.58
C ALA A 148 13.00 -12.46 -9.07
N MET A 149 13.87 -11.53 -9.48
CA MET A 149 14.44 -11.45 -10.83
C MET A 149 15.23 -12.72 -11.22
N ASN A 150 16.05 -13.25 -10.30
CA ASN A 150 16.80 -14.49 -10.54
C ASN A 150 15.92 -15.74 -10.66
N LEU A 151 14.66 -15.65 -10.23
CA LEU A 151 13.68 -16.73 -10.28
C LEU A 151 12.65 -16.57 -11.41
N LEU A 152 12.88 -15.64 -12.35
CA LEU A 152 12.02 -15.43 -13.51
C LEU A 152 11.86 -16.72 -14.33
N ARG A 153 10.62 -17.16 -14.49
CA ARG A 153 10.23 -18.33 -15.28
C ARG A 153 8.99 -18.03 -16.12
N PRO A 154 8.73 -18.79 -17.21
CA PRO A 154 7.53 -18.59 -18.02
C PRO A 154 6.27 -18.57 -17.16
N ALA A 155 5.37 -17.63 -17.43
CA ALA A 155 4.22 -17.38 -16.59
C ALA A 155 2.96 -17.11 -17.41
N GLU A 156 1.84 -17.57 -16.87
CA GLU A 156 0.51 -17.12 -17.18
C GLU A 156 0.01 -16.20 -16.07
N VAL A 157 -0.76 -15.18 -16.42
CA VAL A 157 -1.36 -14.22 -15.51
C VAL A 157 -2.88 -14.27 -15.58
N ALA A 158 -3.52 -14.08 -14.44
CA ALA A 158 -4.95 -13.92 -14.33
C ALA A 158 -5.32 -12.83 -13.32
N PHE A 159 -6.50 -12.24 -13.50
CA PHE A 159 -7.12 -11.36 -12.53
C PHE A 159 -8.32 -12.04 -11.89
N GLY A 160 -8.52 -11.82 -10.59
CA GLY A 160 -9.74 -12.18 -9.88
C GLY A 160 -10.14 -11.10 -8.89
N ALA A 161 -11.44 -11.00 -8.62
CA ALA A 161 -11.99 -10.15 -7.57
C ALA A 161 -13.24 -10.79 -6.95
N MET A 162 -13.41 -10.61 -5.65
CA MET A 162 -14.56 -11.10 -4.87
C MET A 162 -14.78 -10.21 -3.66
N ASP A 163 -16.05 -10.06 -3.28
CA ASP A 163 -16.41 -9.27 -2.12
C ASP A 163 -16.33 -10.11 -0.83
N VAL A 164 -15.66 -9.54 0.18
CA VAL A 164 -15.58 -10.06 1.53
C VAL A 164 -16.01 -8.95 2.51
N PRO A 165 -17.30 -8.59 2.57
CA PRO A 165 -17.75 -7.48 3.42
C PRO A 165 -17.69 -7.81 4.90
N ASP A 166 -17.64 -9.09 5.27
CA ASP A 166 -17.92 -9.55 6.61
C ASP A 166 -16.95 -9.02 7.67
N HIS A 167 -15.69 -8.78 7.31
CA HIS A 167 -14.67 -8.30 8.23
C HIS A 167 -14.66 -6.77 8.36
N LEU A 168 -15.29 -6.06 7.42
CA LEU A 168 -15.13 -4.62 7.27
C LEU A 168 -16.19 -3.83 8.04
N LEU A 169 -15.77 -2.67 8.51
CA LEU A 169 -16.63 -1.63 9.06
C LEU A 169 -16.00 -0.28 8.71
N ASN A 170 -16.76 0.64 8.12
CA ASN A 170 -16.33 2.03 8.09
C ASN A 170 -16.31 2.52 9.54
N ARG A 171 -15.14 2.93 10.03
CA ARG A 171 -14.91 3.20 11.45
C ARG A 171 -15.27 4.63 11.85
N ARG A 172 -15.81 5.43 10.93
CA ARG A 172 -16.29 6.81 11.17
C ARG A 172 -17.82 6.79 11.25
N TRP A 173 -18.38 7.17 12.40
CA TRP A 173 -19.83 7.14 12.63
C TRP A 173 -20.35 8.49 13.10
N PHE A 174 -21.52 8.90 12.58
CA PHE A 174 -22.20 10.10 13.05
C PHE A 174 -22.64 9.94 14.51
N VAL A 175 -22.31 10.93 15.33
CA VAL A 175 -22.70 11.02 16.73
C VAL A 175 -24.18 11.37 16.79
N ARG A 176 -24.95 10.58 17.56
CA ARG A 176 -26.40 10.78 17.71
C ARG A 176 -26.68 12.11 18.41
N GLU A 177 -27.79 12.74 18.02
CA GLU A 177 -28.28 13.95 18.69
C GLU A 177 -28.39 13.76 20.22
N GLY A 178 -27.96 14.77 20.97
CA GLY A 178 -27.88 14.72 22.44
C GLY A 178 -26.64 14.00 23.00
N LYS A 179 -25.73 13.50 22.15
CA LYS A 179 -24.42 12.97 22.55
C LYS A 179 -23.31 13.93 22.17
N GLU A 180 -22.29 14.02 23.01
CA GLU A 180 -21.13 14.86 22.77
C GLU A 180 -19.86 14.01 22.71
N VAL A 181 -19.11 14.17 21.62
CA VAL A 181 -17.71 13.71 21.52
C VAL A 181 -16.86 14.95 21.27
N ARG A 182 -15.79 15.12 22.05
CA ARG A 182 -14.84 16.22 21.90
C ARG A 182 -13.49 15.72 21.45
N ASN A 183 -12.86 16.46 20.55
CA ASN A 183 -11.49 16.18 20.14
C ASN A 183 -10.46 16.73 21.15
N PRO A 184 -9.17 16.39 20.99
CA PRO A 184 -8.10 16.90 21.85
C PRO A 184 -7.99 18.43 21.92
N PHE A 185 -8.52 19.14 20.91
CA PHE A 185 -8.57 20.60 20.84
C PHE A 185 -9.80 21.21 21.53
N GLY A 186 -10.68 20.39 22.12
CA GLY A 186 -11.89 20.82 22.84
C GLY A 186 -13.11 21.08 21.96
N LYS A 187 -13.01 20.90 20.64
CA LYS A 187 -14.13 21.10 19.69
C LYS A 187 -15.05 19.88 19.68
N LEU A 188 -16.35 20.12 19.49
CA LEU A 188 -17.34 19.06 19.30
C LEU A 188 -17.17 18.41 17.93
N GLU A 189 -17.37 17.10 17.90
CA GLU A 189 -17.25 16.26 16.70
C GLU A 189 -18.62 15.78 16.23
N ARG A 190 -18.91 15.91 14.93
CA ARG A 190 -20.13 15.35 14.33
C ARG A 190 -19.98 13.86 14.06
N VAL A 191 -18.75 13.41 13.84
CA VAL A 191 -18.38 12.03 13.58
C VAL A 191 -17.31 11.60 14.57
N ALA A 192 -17.34 10.34 15.02
CA ALA A 192 -16.28 9.79 15.86
C ALA A 192 -15.87 8.39 15.42
N LYS A 193 -14.64 8.02 15.82
CA LYS A 193 -14.04 6.73 15.52
C LYS A 193 -14.62 5.64 16.41
N THR A 194 -15.16 4.57 15.82
CA THR A 194 -15.53 3.35 16.55
C THR A 194 -15.44 2.11 15.67
N GLY A 195 -14.99 1.00 16.25
CA GLY A 195 -14.98 -0.32 15.62
C GLY A 195 -16.22 -1.17 15.95
N ALA A 196 -17.11 -0.65 16.80
CA ALA A 196 -18.32 -1.32 17.27
C ALA A 196 -19.34 -0.23 17.67
N PRO A 197 -20.03 0.38 16.68
CA PRO A 197 -20.99 1.46 16.94
C PRO A 197 -22.15 0.94 17.82
N GLY A 198 -22.36 1.62 18.96
CA GLY A 198 -23.50 1.39 19.84
C GLY A 198 -24.62 2.40 19.65
N LYS A 199 -25.52 2.49 20.63
CA LYS A 199 -26.69 3.40 20.61
C LYS A 199 -26.38 4.89 20.49
N ASP A 200 -25.14 5.30 20.79
CA ASP A 200 -24.71 6.71 20.70
C ASP A 200 -24.37 7.15 19.27
N PHE A 201 -24.49 6.24 18.29
CA PHE A 201 -24.23 6.50 16.87
C PHE A 201 -25.46 6.22 16.00
N THR A 202 -25.50 6.78 14.79
CA THR A 202 -26.58 6.58 13.81
C THR A 202 -26.15 5.73 12.63
N GLU A 203 -25.28 6.27 11.77
CA GLU A 203 -24.81 5.63 10.54
C GLU A 203 -23.32 5.91 10.28
N ALA A 204 -22.73 5.11 9.40
CA ALA A 204 -21.35 5.32 8.96
C ALA A 204 -21.23 6.58 8.08
N ALA A 205 -20.12 7.29 8.21
CA ALA A 205 -19.82 8.51 7.46
C ALA A 205 -19.13 8.26 6.10
N GLY A 206 -19.08 7.00 5.66
CA GLY A 206 -18.48 6.61 4.39
C GLY A 206 -18.73 5.14 4.06
N PRO A 207 -18.44 4.72 2.82
CA PRO A 207 -18.58 3.33 2.38
C PRO A 207 -17.45 2.45 2.92
N VAL A 208 -17.52 1.16 2.61
CA VAL A 208 -16.38 0.23 2.62
C VAL A 208 -16.17 -0.28 1.19
N ASP A 209 -14.95 -0.67 0.86
CA ASP A 209 -14.66 -1.43 -0.37
C ASP A 209 -14.45 -2.91 0.01
N PRO A 210 -15.43 -3.78 -0.21
CA PRO A 210 -15.35 -5.19 0.21
C PRO A 210 -14.49 -6.04 -0.72
N ALA A 211 -14.06 -5.53 -1.86
CA ALA A 211 -13.40 -6.34 -2.87
C ALA A 211 -11.98 -6.72 -2.43
N VAL A 212 -11.71 -8.01 -2.38
CA VAL A 212 -10.34 -8.54 -2.47
C VAL A 212 -10.01 -8.63 -3.96
N SER A 213 -9.11 -7.77 -4.43
CA SER A 213 -8.65 -7.78 -5.82
C SER A 213 -7.30 -8.48 -5.89
N PHE A 214 -7.08 -9.36 -6.87
CA PHE A 214 -5.79 -10.04 -7.00
C PHE A 214 -5.32 -10.27 -8.44
N VAL A 215 -4.00 -10.31 -8.58
CA VAL A 215 -3.28 -10.78 -9.76
C VAL A 215 -2.59 -12.09 -9.40
N ALA A 216 -2.90 -13.16 -10.13
CA ALA A 216 -2.36 -14.49 -9.91
C ALA A 216 -1.43 -14.89 -11.04
N LEU A 217 -0.32 -15.55 -10.69
CA LEU A 217 0.72 -15.99 -11.61
C LEU A 217 0.98 -17.48 -11.43
N ARG A 218 1.06 -18.23 -12.53
CA ARG A 218 1.43 -19.65 -12.55
C ARG A 218 2.31 -19.95 -13.76
N GLU A 219 3.06 -21.04 -13.73
CA GLU A 219 3.73 -21.57 -14.92
C GLU A 219 2.70 -22.20 -15.88
N PRO A 220 3.03 -22.34 -17.18
CA PRO A 220 2.15 -23.02 -18.14
C PRO A 220 1.74 -24.45 -17.75
N SER A 221 2.52 -25.11 -16.89
CA SER A 221 2.19 -26.43 -16.32
C SER A 221 1.09 -26.38 -15.26
N GLY A 222 0.65 -25.18 -14.86
CA GLY A 222 -0.30 -24.95 -13.77
C GLY A 222 0.36 -24.67 -12.42
N ARG A 223 1.69 -24.84 -12.27
CA ARG A 223 2.38 -24.66 -10.99
C ARG A 223 2.33 -23.19 -10.54
N PRO A 224 1.83 -22.85 -9.34
CA PRO A 224 1.68 -21.46 -8.94
C PRO A 224 3.04 -20.79 -8.67
N ILE A 225 3.13 -19.51 -9.01
CA ILE A 225 4.31 -18.66 -8.78
C ILE A 225 4.01 -17.68 -7.65
N SER A 226 2.92 -16.93 -7.78
CA SER A 226 2.59 -15.86 -6.84
C SER A 226 1.12 -15.45 -6.94
N VAL A 227 0.61 -14.89 -5.85
CA VAL A 227 -0.62 -14.11 -5.84
C VAL A 227 -0.34 -12.77 -5.18
N TYR A 228 -0.58 -11.68 -5.89
CA TYR A 228 -0.61 -10.32 -5.36
C TYR A 228 -2.07 -9.93 -5.11
N ALA A 229 -2.47 -9.81 -3.85
CA ALA A 229 -3.81 -9.43 -3.44
C ALA A 229 -3.82 -8.07 -2.74
N ALA A 230 -4.95 -7.37 -2.79
CA ALA A 230 -5.19 -6.14 -2.05
C ALA A 230 -6.59 -6.17 -1.42
N TYR A 231 -6.70 -5.74 -0.16
CA TYR A 231 -7.94 -5.75 0.61
C TYR A 231 -8.01 -4.55 1.57
N SER A 232 -9.17 -3.90 1.66
CA SER A 232 -9.35 -2.61 2.36
C SER A 232 -9.62 -2.76 3.86
N LEU A 233 -8.83 -3.57 4.56
CA LEU A 233 -8.88 -3.71 6.01
C LEU A 233 -7.60 -3.16 6.64
N HIS A 234 -7.76 -2.17 7.51
CA HIS A 234 -6.64 -1.45 8.11
C HIS A 234 -5.60 -2.34 8.80
N TYR A 235 -6.06 -3.22 9.69
CA TYR A 235 -5.35 -4.27 10.40
C TYR A 235 -6.34 -4.98 11.35
N ALA A 236 -6.04 -6.19 11.79
CA ALA A 236 -6.87 -6.91 12.76
C ALA A 236 -6.59 -6.45 14.20
N GLY A 237 -5.33 -6.10 14.50
CA GLY A 237 -4.96 -5.31 15.68
C GLY A 237 -5.12 -6.02 17.01
N ASP A 238 -4.74 -7.28 17.05
CA ASP A 238 -4.77 -8.18 18.21
C ASP A 238 -3.38 -8.70 18.62
N SER A 239 -2.31 -8.02 18.19
CA SER A 239 -0.94 -8.26 18.64
C SER A 239 -0.75 -7.93 20.12
N GLY A 240 0.17 -8.67 20.76
CA GLY A 240 0.57 -8.43 22.14
C GLY A 240 1.32 -7.10 22.31
N PRO A 241 1.44 -6.57 23.55
CA PRO A 241 2.31 -5.43 23.84
C PRO A 241 3.77 -5.79 23.48
N ALA A 242 4.52 -4.82 22.96
CA ALA A 242 5.93 -4.99 22.54
C ALA A 242 6.23 -6.08 21.49
N HIS A 243 5.21 -6.73 20.91
CA HIS A 243 5.41 -7.71 19.83
C HIS A 243 5.68 -7.05 18.49
N ILE A 244 6.56 -7.69 17.71
CA ILE A 244 6.69 -7.59 16.26
C ILE A 244 5.79 -8.63 15.61
N SER A 245 5.00 -8.21 14.61
CA SER A 245 4.14 -9.09 13.81
C SER A 245 3.69 -8.42 12.50
N ALA A 246 3.55 -9.22 11.45
CA ALA A 246 2.96 -8.84 10.17
C ALA A 246 1.40 -8.82 10.20
N ASP A 247 0.78 -9.04 11.36
CA ASP A 247 -0.69 -9.03 11.55
C ASP A 247 -1.38 -10.04 10.59
N TYR A 248 -2.65 -9.82 10.23
CA TYR A 248 -3.37 -10.73 9.34
C TYR A 248 -2.74 -10.82 7.94
N PHE A 249 -1.96 -9.82 7.51
CA PHE A 249 -1.33 -9.78 6.19
C PHE A 249 -0.31 -10.91 6.01
N GLY A 250 0.62 -11.04 6.97
CA GLY A 250 1.60 -12.12 6.96
C GLY A 250 0.92 -13.48 7.13
N MET A 251 -0.08 -13.57 8.02
CA MET A 251 -0.85 -14.80 8.22
C MET A 251 -1.62 -15.22 6.96
N PHE A 252 -2.18 -14.27 6.19
CA PHE A 252 -2.82 -14.53 4.91
C PHE A 252 -1.81 -15.11 3.93
N CYS A 253 -0.61 -14.53 3.85
CA CYS A 253 0.41 -14.98 2.93
C CYS A 253 0.81 -16.44 3.21
N GLU A 254 1.02 -16.78 4.48
CA GLU A 254 1.34 -18.16 4.87
C GLU A 254 0.15 -19.11 4.70
N ALA A 255 -1.08 -18.65 4.99
CA ALA A 255 -2.30 -19.42 4.81
C ALA A 255 -2.59 -19.74 3.34
N LEU A 256 -2.32 -18.81 2.43
CA LEU A 256 -2.47 -19.02 0.99
C LEU A 256 -1.33 -19.90 0.46
N LYS A 257 -0.09 -19.70 0.92
CA LYS A 257 1.05 -20.56 0.56
C LYS A 257 0.78 -22.03 0.85
N ARG A 258 0.30 -22.35 2.06
CA ARG A 258 -0.08 -23.74 2.43
C ARG A 258 -1.18 -24.34 1.55
N ARG A 259 -2.02 -23.51 0.92
CA ARG A 259 -3.11 -23.96 0.03
C ARG A 259 -2.70 -24.07 -1.44
N GLN A 260 -1.61 -23.41 -1.85
CA GLN A 260 -1.20 -23.33 -3.25
C GLN A 260 0.02 -24.20 -3.57
N SER A 261 0.91 -24.41 -2.61
CA SER A 261 2.19 -25.06 -2.85
C SER A 261 2.49 -26.10 -1.78
N ALA A 262 3.26 -27.10 -2.17
CA ALA A 262 3.85 -28.06 -1.24
C ALA A 262 5.16 -27.48 -0.64
N PRO A 263 5.56 -27.89 0.58
CA PRO A 263 6.80 -27.42 1.20
C PRO A 263 8.07 -27.64 0.37
N GLU A 264 8.08 -28.67 -0.47
CA GLU A 264 9.18 -29.07 -1.36
C GLU A 264 9.24 -28.29 -2.69
N ASP A 265 8.25 -27.44 -2.99
CA ASP A 265 8.24 -26.65 -4.21
C ASP A 265 9.40 -25.65 -4.26
N ASP A 266 10.30 -25.84 -5.24
CA ASP A 266 11.40 -24.92 -5.53
C ASP A 266 11.33 -24.43 -6.98
N PRO A 267 11.34 -23.11 -7.26
CA PRO A 267 11.29 -22.01 -6.30
C PRO A 267 9.92 -21.85 -5.63
N PRO A 268 9.88 -21.34 -4.38
CA PRO A 268 8.68 -21.34 -3.56
C PRO A 268 7.60 -20.39 -4.09
N PHE A 269 6.34 -20.74 -3.86
CA PHE A 269 5.22 -19.82 -4.04
C PHE A 269 5.30 -18.66 -3.03
N VAL A 270 5.00 -17.45 -3.49
CA VAL A 270 4.95 -16.24 -2.65
C VAL A 270 3.62 -15.52 -2.81
N ALA A 271 2.84 -15.46 -1.74
CA ALA A 271 1.69 -14.58 -1.63
C ALA A 271 2.10 -13.19 -1.13
N LEU A 272 1.40 -12.15 -1.59
CA LEU A 272 1.53 -10.76 -1.16
C LEU A 272 0.14 -10.23 -0.84
N MET A 273 -0.04 -9.58 0.31
CA MET A 273 -1.28 -8.88 0.66
C MET A 273 -0.97 -7.41 0.89
N ALA A 274 -1.23 -6.59 -0.12
CA ALA A 274 -1.17 -5.14 -0.01
C ALA A 274 -2.40 -4.60 0.74
N ASN A 275 -2.24 -3.44 1.37
CA ASN A 275 -3.37 -2.72 1.92
C ASN A 275 -4.02 -1.87 0.82
N ALA A 276 -5.31 -2.09 0.57
CA ALA A 276 -6.08 -1.26 -0.36
C ALA A 276 -6.52 0.04 0.34
N THR A 277 -7.67 0.62 0.00
CA THR A 277 -8.09 1.91 0.54
C THR A 277 -8.80 1.78 1.90
N SER A 278 -8.01 1.76 2.98
CA SER A 278 -8.47 1.41 4.33
C SER A 278 -8.47 2.58 5.33
N GLY A 279 -8.17 3.81 4.90
CA GLY A 279 -7.97 4.96 5.79
C GLY A 279 -9.14 5.24 6.74
N ASP A 280 -10.38 4.95 6.33
CA ASP A 280 -11.59 5.05 7.13
C ASP A 280 -12.27 3.71 7.40
N VAL A 281 -11.64 2.58 7.05
CA VAL A 281 -12.15 1.24 7.29
C VAL A 281 -11.38 0.59 8.44
N GLY A 282 -12.04 -0.29 9.19
CA GLY A 282 -11.40 -1.08 10.23
C GLY A 282 -12.10 -2.42 10.39
N LEU A 283 -11.56 -3.24 11.29
CA LEU A 283 -12.18 -4.51 11.65
C LEU A 283 -13.55 -4.24 12.28
N ASN A 284 -14.58 -4.95 11.82
CA ASN A 284 -15.89 -4.99 12.48
C ASN A 284 -15.77 -5.72 13.82
N GLN A 285 -15.38 -5.02 14.88
CA GLN A 285 -14.99 -5.64 16.14
C GLN A 285 -16.13 -6.38 16.84
N ALA A 286 -17.39 -6.08 16.49
CA ALA A 286 -18.56 -6.78 17.02
C ALA A 286 -18.61 -8.26 16.62
N LYS A 287 -17.93 -8.65 15.53
CA LYS A 287 -17.90 -10.04 15.03
C LYS A 287 -16.74 -10.87 15.58
N TYR A 288 -15.91 -10.31 16.46
CA TYR A 288 -14.65 -10.94 16.87
C TYR A 288 -14.50 -11.06 18.39
N PRO A 289 -13.73 -12.06 18.86
CA PRO A 289 -13.37 -12.16 20.27
C PRO A 289 -12.59 -10.94 20.73
N LYS A 290 -12.38 -10.80 22.04
CA LYS A 290 -11.51 -9.74 22.60
C LYS A 290 -10.09 -9.86 22.02
N LYS A 291 -9.37 -8.74 21.99
CA LYS A 291 -7.98 -8.70 21.49
C LYS A 291 -7.09 -9.64 22.31
N GLY A 292 -6.24 -10.39 21.61
CA GLY A 292 -5.25 -11.27 22.21
C GLY A 292 -4.99 -12.51 21.36
N ASN A 293 -3.82 -13.11 21.53
CA ASN A 293 -3.43 -14.39 20.93
C ASN A 293 -3.51 -14.48 19.40
N TYR A 294 -3.63 -13.37 18.67
CA TYR A 294 -3.71 -13.33 17.19
C TYR A 294 -4.91 -14.06 16.59
N GLU A 295 -5.98 -14.25 17.37
CA GLU A 295 -7.16 -14.98 16.90
C GLU A 295 -7.93 -14.23 15.79
N ARG A 296 -8.09 -12.91 15.91
CA ARG A 296 -8.73 -12.08 14.89
C ARG A 296 -7.91 -12.10 13.60
N SER A 297 -6.59 -11.96 13.73
CA SER A 297 -5.66 -12.04 12.61
C SER A 297 -5.78 -13.39 11.89
N ARG A 298 -5.81 -14.51 12.62
CA ARG A 298 -5.97 -15.85 12.02
C ARG A 298 -7.33 -16.05 11.36
N ILE A 299 -8.43 -15.58 11.94
CA ILE A 299 -9.77 -15.70 11.35
C ILE A 299 -9.81 -14.97 10.00
N VAL A 300 -9.41 -13.70 9.98
CA VAL A 300 -9.38 -12.88 8.76
C VAL A 300 -8.47 -13.52 7.72
N ALA A 301 -7.23 -13.85 8.10
CA ALA A 301 -6.24 -14.40 7.19
C ALA A 301 -6.69 -15.70 6.52
N ASN A 302 -7.26 -16.63 7.30
CA ASN A 302 -7.68 -17.93 6.79
C ASN A 302 -8.91 -17.81 5.88
N ASP A 303 -9.89 -16.98 6.24
CA ASP A 303 -11.08 -16.74 5.42
C ASP A 303 -10.71 -16.12 4.06
N LEU A 304 -9.88 -15.06 4.08
CA LEU A 304 -9.40 -14.43 2.85
C LEU A 304 -8.58 -15.41 1.99
N ALA A 305 -7.66 -16.18 2.60
CA ALA A 305 -6.83 -17.14 1.86
C ALA A 305 -7.67 -18.27 1.24
N GLU A 306 -8.71 -18.74 1.93
CA GLU A 306 -9.65 -19.74 1.41
C GLU A 306 -10.47 -19.21 0.24
N LYS A 307 -11.01 -17.99 0.37
CA LYS A 307 -11.80 -17.36 -0.71
C LYS A 307 -10.96 -17.07 -1.94
N VAL A 308 -9.73 -16.57 -1.77
CA VAL A 308 -8.78 -16.38 -2.87
C VAL A 308 -8.42 -17.72 -3.50
N HIS A 309 -8.11 -18.75 -2.70
CA HIS A 309 -7.82 -20.09 -3.21
C HIS A 309 -8.97 -20.65 -4.07
N GLY A 310 -10.21 -20.57 -3.58
CA GLY A 310 -11.38 -21.03 -4.34
C GLY A 310 -11.64 -20.21 -5.60
N ALA A 311 -11.39 -18.91 -5.58
CA ALA A 311 -11.58 -18.04 -6.74
C ALA A 311 -10.60 -18.32 -7.88
N LEU A 312 -9.39 -18.82 -7.59
CA LEU A 312 -8.38 -19.16 -8.61
C LEU A 312 -8.85 -20.25 -9.58
N ALA A 313 -9.82 -21.07 -9.22
CA ALA A 313 -10.41 -22.06 -10.12
C ALA A 313 -11.28 -21.43 -11.23
N ARG A 314 -11.68 -20.15 -11.07
CA ARG A 314 -12.64 -19.45 -11.95
C ARG A 314 -12.03 -18.35 -12.79
N VAL A 315 -10.74 -18.07 -12.61
CA VAL A 315 -10.04 -17.00 -13.34
C VAL A 315 -9.60 -17.48 -14.72
N THR A 316 -9.51 -16.54 -15.66
CA THR A 316 -9.01 -16.78 -17.01
C THR A 316 -7.52 -16.46 -17.07
N TRP A 317 -6.73 -17.44 -17.50
CA TRP A 317 -5.27 -17.34 -17.61
C TRP A 317 -4.85 -16.88 -19.00
N LYS A 318 -3.86 -15.98 -19.06
CA LYS A 318 -3.24 -15.48 -20.29
C LYS A 318 -1.74 -15.65 -20.21
N ASP A 319 -1.11 -16.14 -21.26
CA ASP A 319 0.36 -16.37 -21.35
C ASP A 319 1.16 -15.10 -21.73
N HIS A 320 0.46 -13.98 -21.94
CA HIS A 320 1.00 -12.68 -22.29
C HIS A 320 0.26 -11.57 -21.54
N ALA A 321 0.99 -10.51 -21.20
CA ALA A 321 0.43 -9.28 -20.67
C ALA A 321 1.39 -8.11 -20.95
N GLU A 322 0.88 -7.08 -21.60
CA GLU A 322 1.65 -5.85 -21.81
C GLU A 322 1.84 -5.13 -20.48
N LEU A 323 3.09 -4.80 -20.16
CA LEU A 323 3.45 -4.14 -18.92
C LEU A 323 3.73 -2.65 -19.16
N GLY A 324 3.31 -1.82 -18.21
CA GLY A 324 3.58 -0.38 -18.27
C GLY A 324 3.51 0.28 -16.91
N ALA A 325 4.18 1.42 -16.77
CA ALA A 325 4.18 2.19 -15.54
C ALA A 325 4.13 3.70 -15.82
N ARG A 326 3.55 4.42 -14.87
CA ARG A 326 3.64 5.88 -14.75
C ARG A 326 3.92 6.24 -13.30
N PHE A 327 4.81 7.19 -13.11
CA PHE A 327 5.19 7.71 -11.81
C PHE A 327 5.28 9.23 -11.88
N ARG A 328 4.66 9.92 -10.92
CA ARG A 328 4.71 11.39 -10.79
C ARG A 328 4.83 11.75 -9.32
N GLU A 329 5.46 12.89 -9.04
CA GLU A 329 5.53 13.46 -7.69
C GLU A 329 5.00 14.89 -7.66
N PRO A 330 3.68 15.10 -7.86
CA PRO A 330 3.11 16.44 -7.75
C PRO A 330 3.41 17.05 -6.38
N GLY A 331 3.66 18.36 -6.37
CA GLY A 331 3.73 19.15 -5.15
C GLY A 331 2.33 19.41 -4.61
N ILE A 332 2.05 18.96 -3.40
CA ILE A 332 0.78 19.16 -2.70
C ILE A 332 1.05 19.97 -1.44
N ALA A 333 0.29 21.04 -1.21
CA ALA A 333 0.55 21.92 -0.08
C ALA A 333 0.32 21.18 1.25
N TRP A 334 1.17 21.47 2.23
CA TRP A 334 0.89 21.10 3.61
C TRP A 334 -0.35 21.85 4.09
N ARG A 335 -1.06 21.22 5.02
CA ARG A 335 -2.22 21.84 5.65
C ARG A 335 -1.79 23.08 6.45
N PRO A 336 -2.41 24.25 6.21
CA PRO A 336 -2.15 25.42 7.03
C PRO A 336 -2.60 25.17 8.47
N ILE A 337 -1.86 25.73 9.43
CA ILE A 337 -2.18 25.64 10.85
C ILE A 337 -2.62 27.00 11.34
N GLU A 338 -3.81 27.07 11.92
CA GLU A 338 -4.40 28.29 12.42
C GLU A 338 -3.62 28.82 13.65
N PRO A 339 -3.45 30.15 13.81
CA PRO A 339 -2.72 30.73 14.94
C PRO A 339 -3.25 30.27 16.30
N GLU A 340 -4.57 30.13 16.45
CA GLU A 340 -5.20 29.68 17.69
C GLU A 340 -4.78 28.26 18.06
N LEU A 341 -4.55 27.40 17.06
CA LEU A 341 -4.10 26.03 17.28
C LEU A 341 -2.63 25.97 17.70
N LEU A 342 -1.81 26.93 17.24
CA LEU A 342 -0.43 27.09 17.69
C LEU A 342 -0.36 27.61 19.13
N GLU A 343 -1.22 28.56 19.50
CA GLU A 343 -1.33 29.02 20.89
C GLU A 343 -1.81 27.89 21.82
N TRP A 344 -2.85 27.15 21.41
CA TRP A 344 -3.28 25.94 22.14
C TRP A 344 -2.12 24.95 22.33
N ALA A 345 -1.31 24.72 21.31
CA ALA A 345 -0.18 23.80 21.39
C ALA A 345 0.88 24.26 22.41
N LYS A 346 1.18 25.57 22.45
CA LYS A 346 2.09 26.16 23.44
C LYS A 346 1.54 26.02 24.86
N GLU A 347 0.24 26.26 25.06
CA GLU A 347 -0.41 26.09 26.36
C GLU A 347 -0.38 24.62 26.84
N VAL A 348 -0.64 23.67 25.93
CA VAL A 348 -0.55 22.24 26.25
C VAL A 348 0.87 21.87 26.65
N GLU A 349 1.89 22.31 25.92
CA GLU A 349 3.29 22.09 26.29
C GLU A 349 3.67 22.70 27.64
N ALA A 350 3.13 23.88 27.97
CA ALA A 350 3.40 24.55 29.24
C ALA A 350 2.78 23.83 30.45
N ARG A 351 1.62 23.18 30.26
CA ARG A 351 0.88 22.52 31.34
C ARG A 351 1.17 21.02 31.47
N ALA A 352 1.62 20.37 30.41
CA ALA A 352 1.84 18.94 30.41
C ALA A 352 2.91 18.53 31.45
N PRO A 353 2.60 17.57 32.35
CA PRO A 353 3.59 17.06 33.30
C PRO A 353 4.84 16.54 32.60
N ARG A 354 6.01 16.82 33.19
CA ARG A 354 7.32 16.34 32.72
C ARG A 354 7.78 15.19 33.61
N LEU A 355 7.86 13.99 33.05
CA LEU A 355 8.37 12.81 33.73
C LEU A 355 9.85 12.61 33.42
N ALA A 356 10.61 12.12 34.40
CA ALA A 356 12.03 11.80 34.22
C ALA A 356 12.26 10.56 33.34
N SER A 357 11.28 9.66 33.26
CA SER A 357 11.32 8.44 32.47
C SER A 357 9.93 8.06 31.95
N GLY A 358 9.89 7.19 30.94
CA GLY A 358 8.66 6.70 30.29
C GLY A 358 8.67 6.93 28.79
N ASN A 359 7.57 6.56 28.13
CA ASN A 359 7.42 6.74 26.69
C ASN A 359 7.21 8.23 26.34
N ILE A 360 7.92 8.70 25.33
CA ILE A 360 7.76 10.06 24.79
C ILE A 360 6.67 10.02 23.71
N PRO A 361 5.60 10.82 23.81
CA PRO A 361 4.60 10.88 22.75
C PRO A 361 5.20 11.32 21.41
N ILE A 362 4.62 10.87 20.30
CA ILE A 362 5.05 11.26 18.96
C ILE A 362 5.02 12.79 18.83
N ALA A 363 6.11 13.38 18.33
CA ALA A 363 6.33 14.82 18.19
C ALA A 363 6.44 15.61 19.51
N ALA A 364 6.41 14.95 20.66
CA ALA A 364 6.69 15.58 21.94
C ALA A 364 8.20 15.57 22.25
N LYS A 365 8.60 16.37 23.24
CA LYS A 365 9.99 16.55 23.66
C LYS A 365 10.35 15.80 24.95
N TRP A 366 9.36 15.33 25.71
CA TRP A 366 9.54 14.66 27.00
C TRP A 366 8.45 13.63 27.27
N ALA A 367 8.70 12.71 28.21
CA ALA A 367 7.73 11.75 28.70
C ALA A 367 6.69 12.43 29.61
N THR A 368 5.43 12.04 29.50
CA THR A 368 4.31 12.65 30.23
C THR A 368 3.33 11.59 30.76
N THR A 369 2.34 11.99 31.55
CA THR A 369 1.35 11.06 32.10
C THR A 369 0.38 10.57 31.02
N PRO A 370 -0.22 9.36 31.16
CA PRO A 370 -1.07 8.77 30.13
C PRO A 370 -2.21 9.66 29.61
N ASP A 371 -2.81 10.47 30.48
CA ASP A 371 -3.89 11.41 30.16
C ASP A 371 -3.44 12.59 29.28
N TRP A 372 -2.15 12.92 29.26
CA TRP A 372 -1.57 13.99 28.44
C TRP A 372 -0.96 13.51 27.12
N VAL A 373 -0.71 12.20 26.95
CA VAL A 373 0.00 11.63 25.78
C VAL A 373 -0.61 12.11 24.45
N THR A 374 -1.93 12.00 24.30
CA THR A 374 -2.59 12.39 23.04
C THR A 374 -2.52 13.89 22.81
N ARG A 375 -2.84 14.72 23.83
CA ARG A 375 -2.82 16.18 23.70
C ARG A 375 -1.42 16.69 23.38
N LEU A 376 -0.42 16.21 24.10
CA LEU A 376 0.97 16.60 23.90
C LEU A 376 1.50 16.12 22.54
N SER A 377 1.09 14.93 22.07
CA SER A 377 1.42 14.49 20.72
C SER A 377 0.86 15.43 19.65
N TYR A 378 -0.40 15.85 19.78
CA TYR A 378 -0.99 16.80 18.84
C TYR A 378 -0.36 18.19 18.91
N ALA A 379 -0.06 18.70 20.10
CA ALA A 379 0.66 19.96 20.27
C ALA A 379 2.01 19.95 19.53
N GLY A 380 2.75 18.85 19.63
CA GLY A 380 3.99 18.66 18.87
C GLY A 380 3.76 18.59 17.36
N ARG A 381 2.80 17.78 16.91
CA ARG A 381 2.50 17.57 15.49
C ARG A 381 2.11 18.86 14.78
N VAL A 382 1.20 19.67 15.35
CA VAL A 382 0.75 20.91 14.71
C VAL A 382 1.87 21.94 14.63
N GLN A 383 2.71 22.05 15.67
CA GLN A 383 3.88 22.93 15.66
C GLN A 383 4.94 22.48 14.66
N LEU A 384 5.19 21.17 14.52
CA LEU A 384 6.12 20.64 13.52
C LEU A 384 5.59 20.87 12.10
N LEU A 385 4.31 20.59 11.86
CA LEU A 385 3.67 20.79 10.57
C LEU A 385 3.73 22.26 10.13
N ALA A 386 3.48 23.20 11.05
CA ALA A 386 3.55 24.64 10.77
C ALA A 386 4.93 25.17 10.35
N ARG A 387 6.01 24.41 10.59
CA ARG A 387 7.37 24.78 10.16
C ARG A 387 7.65 24.47 8.68
N HIS A 388 6.79 23.71 8.02
CA HIS A 388 7.01 23.23 6.65
C HIS A 388 6.20 24.05 5.65
N THR A 389 6.91 24.70 4.73
CA THR A 389 6.31 25.59 3.72
C THR A 389 6.52 25.09 2.29
N GLU A 390 7.57 24.31 2.03
CA GLU A 390 7.77 23.65 0.73
C GLU A 390 6.70 22.55 0.55
N PRO A 391 5.95 22.51 -0.57
CA PRO A 391 4.97 21.46 -0.83
C PRO A 391 5.53 20.05 -0.66
N ALA A 392 4.70 19.14 -0.14
CA ALA A 392 5.00 17.72 -0.07
C ALA A 392 5.12 17.16 -1.49
N ARG A 393 6.21 16.43 -1.77
CA ARG A 393 6.36 15.62 -2.98
C ARG A 393 5.59 14.32 -2.76
N VAL A 394 4.46 14.19 -3.43
CA VAL A 394 3.53 13.06 -3.24
C VAL A 394 3.77 12.02 -4.33
N PRO A 395 4.43 10.89 -4.04
CA PRO A 395 4.65 9.86 -5.04
C PRO A 395 3.35 9.14 -5.41
N LEU A 396 2.89 9.38 -6.65
CA LEU A 396 1.76 8.72 -7.27
C LEU A 396 2.26 7.76 -8.34
N GLN A 397 1.67 6.57 -8.41
CA GLN A 397 2.08 5.56 -9.38
C GLN A 397 0.89 4.79 -9.92
N VAL A 398 0.94 4.49 -11.21
CA VAL A 398 0.02 3.58 -11.90
C VAL A 398 0.83 2.50 -12.60
N LEU A 399 0.45 1.23 -12.39
CA LEU A 399 0.96 0.08 -13.13
C LEU A 399 -0.13 -0.52 -14.00
N ARG A 400 0.28 -1.00 -15.18
CA ARG A 400 -0.54 -1.79 -16.09
C ARG A 400 0.04 -3.19 -16.21
N ILE A 401 -0.82 -4.20 -16.09
CA ILE A 401 -0.52 -5.60 -16.34
C ILE A 401 -1.61 -6.15 -17.26
N GLY A 402 -1.37 -6.11 -18.58
CA GLY A 402 -2.36 -6.44 -19.59
C GLY A 402 -3.55 -5.50 -19.55
N GLU A 403 -4.70 -6.00 -19.08
CA GLU A 403 -5.94 -5.23 -18.92
C GLU A 403 -6.12 -4.66 -17.50
N ILE A 404 -5.26 -5.06 -16.57
CA ILE A 404 -5.34 -4.72 -15.15
C ILE A 404 -4.61 -3.40 -14.91
N CYS A 405 -5.22 -2.52 -14.12
CA CYS A 405 -4.60 -1.27 -13.68
C CYS A 405 -4.54 -1.20 -12.14
N ILE A 406 -3.36 -0.92 -11.62
CA ILE A 406 -3.12 -0.73 -10.18
C ILE A 406 -2.66 0.71 -9.97
N ALA A 407 -3.46 1.51 -9.28
CA ALA A 407 -3.06 2.84 -8.83
C ALA A 407 -2.60 2.82 -7.38
N SER A 408 -1.85 3.84 -6.97
CA SER A 408 -1.39 3.93 -5.59
C SER A 408 -1.21 5.34 -5.08
N THR A 409 -1.29 5.48 -3.76
CA THR A 409 -1.17 6.74 -3.03
C THR A 409 -0.25 6.56 -1.82
N PRO A 410 0.43 7.63 -1.36
CA PRO A 410 1.31 7.57 -0.19
C PRO A 410 0.58 7.84 1.13
N CYS A 411 -0.76 7.78 1.16
CA CYS A 411 -1.57 8.20 2.32
C CYS A 411 -2.47 7.06 2.79
N GLU A 412 -2.95 7.11 4.03
CA GLU A 412 -4.07 6.28 4.50
C GLU A 412 -5.35 6.77 3.80
N THR A 413 -5.74 6.06 2.73
CA THR A 413 -6.67 6.53 1.70
C THR A 413 -8.07 6.01 1.97
N TYR A 414 -9.07 6.89 1.93
CA TYR A 414 -10.44 6.49 2.22
C TYR A 414 -11.02 5.58 1.14
N ALA A 415 -11.91 4.67 1.56
CA ALA A 415 -12.55 3.69 0.68
C ALA A 415 -13.24 4.35 -0.53
N GLU A 416 -13.92 5.47 -0.30
CA GLU A 416 -14.62 6.23 -1.34
C GLU A 416 -13.71 6.68 -2.50
N ILE A 417 -12.44 7.00 -2.22
CA ILE A 417 -11.46 7.41 -3.25
C ILE A 417 -11.08 6.19 -4.11
N GLY A 418 -10.89 5.02 -3.48
CA GLY A 418 -10.62 3.77 -4.20
C GLY A 418 -11.78 3.36 -5.11
N LEU A 419 -13.00 3.48 -4.61
CA LEU A 419 -14.22 3.22 -5.39
C LEU A 419 -14.37 4.21 -6.55
N GLU A 420 -14.06 5.49 -6.33
CA GLU A 420 -14.10 6.50 -7.39
C GLU A 420 -13.04 6.25 -8.47
N PHE A 421 -11.82 5.85 -8.09
CA PHE A 421 -10.80 5.44 -9.07
C PHE A 421 -11.27 4.27 -9.93
N LYS A 422 -11.86 3.23 -9.32
CA LYS A 422 -12.44 2.09 -10.07
C LYS A 422 -13.47 2.55 -11.10
N ALA A 423 -14.32 3.50 -10.73
CA ALA A 423 -15.36 4.03 -11.62
C ALA A 423 -14.81 4.92 -12.75
N ARG A 424 -13.75 5.69 -12.48
CA ARG A 424 -13.17 6.66 -13.43
C ARG A 424 -12.03 6.09 -14.28
N SER A 425 -11.45 4.96 -13.88
CA SER A 425 -10.31 4.36 -14.56
C SER A 425 -10.67 3.93 -15.98
N PRO A 426 -9.80 4.18 -16.98
CA PRO A 426 -9.97 3.67 -18.34
C PRO A 426 -9.67 2.17 -18.48
N PHE A 427 -9.35 1.50 -17.37
CA PHE A 427 -9.14 0.06 -17.27
C PHE A 427 -10.19 -0.56 -16.35
N ALA A 428 -10.79 -1.64 -16.83
CA ALA A 428 -11.58 -2.58 -16.04
C ALA A 428 -11.02 -3.97 -16.35
N PRO A 429 -10.39 -4.66 -15.37
CA PRO A 429 -10.37 -4.34 -13.94
C PRO A 429 -9.35 -3.27 -13.51
N SER A 430 -9.65 -2.59 -12.40
CA SER A 430 -8.70 -1.69 -11.73
C SER A 430 -8.91 -1.67 -10.21
N PHE A 431 -7.86 -1.34 -9.45
CA PHE A 431 -7.92 -1.18 -7.99
C PHE A 431 -6.78 -0.30 -7.46
N MET A 432 -6.83 0.08 -6.18
CA MET A 432 -5.86 0.96 -5.54
C MET A 432 -5.13 0.27 -4.38
N VAL A 433 -3.89 0.69 -4.16
CA VAL A 433 -3.03 0.29 -3.03
C VAL A 433 -2.53 1.52 -2.31
N GLU A 434 -2.73 1.57 -0.99
CA GLU A 434 -2.34 2.72 -0.19
C GLU A 434 -0.92 2.57 0.38
N LEU A 435 -0.41 3.64 1.00
CA LEU A 435 0.91 3.68 1.65
C LEU A 435 2.07 3.24 0.74
N ASN A 436 1.98 3.62 -0.55
CA ASN A 436 3.01 3.36 -1.55
C ASN A 436 4.07 4.47 -1.54
N HIS A 437 5.34 4.08 -1.52
CA HIS A 437 6.55 4.90 -1.48
C HIS A 437 6.72 5.81 -0.26
N ALA A 438 5.65 6.20 0.42
CA ALA A 438 5.67 7.04 1.61
C ALA A 438 4.42 6.81 2.48
N MET A 439 4.44 7.37 3.69
CA MET A 439 3.26 7.53 4.55
C MET A 439 3.07 9.03 4.89
N ILE A 440 2.10 9.67 4.25
CA ILE A 440 1.80 11.11 4.32
C ILE A 440 0.40 11.32 4.92
N GLY A 441 0.20 10.80 6.13
CA GLY A 441 -1.03 10.96 6.90
C GLY A 441 -2.28 10.39 6.22
N TYR A 442 -3.45 10.83 6.67
CA TYR A 442 -4.75 10.45 6.13
C TYR A 442 -5.13 11.28 4.90
N LEU A 443 -5.83 10.65 3.95
CA LEU A 443 -6.38 11.25 2.73
C LEU A 443 -7.92 11.17 2.71
N PRO A 444 -8.60 12.03 3.48
CA PRO A 444 -10.05 12.22 3.39
C PRO A 444 -10.47 12.97 2.11
N THR A 445 -11.72 12.79 1.68
CA THR A 445 -12.33 13.67 0.65
C THR A 445 -12.73 15.03 1.24
N PRO A 446 -12.91 16.09 0.43
CA PRO A 446 -13.25 17.43 0.92
C PRO A 446 -14.47 17.49 1.84
N ARG A 447 -15.48 16.64 1.64
CA ARG A 447 -16.69 16.56 2.50
C ARG A 447 -16.39 16.05 3.90
N GLN A 448 -15.41 15.15 4.05
CA GLN A 448 -15.10 14.51 5.34
C GLN A 448 -14.56 15.52 6.36
N PHE A 449 -13.92 16.59 5.91
CA PHE A 449 -13.46 17.69 6.76
C PHE A 449 -14.61 18.45 7.45
N GLU A 450 -15.81 18.46 6.87
CA GLU A 450 -17.01 19.08 7.46
C GLU A 450 -17.64 18.21 8.56
N PHE A 451 -17.29 16.92 8.57
CA PHE A 451 -17.75 15.96 9.56
C PHE A 451 -16.80 15.89 10.77
N GLY A 452 -15.51 16.14 10.54
CA GLY A 452 -14.48 16.04 11.57
C GLY A 452 -13.93 14.62 11.72
N GLU A 453 -13.68 14.21 12.97
CA GLU A 453 -13.00 12.99 13.43
C GLU A 453 -11.48 12.97 13.18
N TYR A 454 -10.78 12.19 14.03
CA TYR A 454 -9.33 12.00 14.12
C TYR A 454 -8.56 12.04 12.80
N SER A 455 -9.04 11.37 11.75
CA SER A 455 -8.36 11.30 10.47
C SER A 455 -8.47 12.57 9.61
N THR A 456 -9.21 13.60 10.06
CA THR A 456 -9.27 14.93 9.43
C THR A 456 -8.58 16.02 10.26
N TRP A 457 -8.03 15.69 11.43
CA TRP A 457 -7.41 16.67 12.31
C TRP A 457 -6.01 17.08 11.82
N PRO A 458 -5.61 18.35 11.99
CA PRO A 458 -4.23 18.77 11.77
C PRO A 458 -3.24 17.89 12.58
N GLY A 459 -2.23 17.35 11.89
CA GLY A 459 -1.20 16.48 12.47
C GLY A 459 -1.42 14.98 12.23
N THR A 460 -2.64 14.56 11.89
CA THR A 460 -2.96 13.21 11.39
C THR A 460 -3.35 13.24 9.93
N ASN A 461 -4.17 14.21 9.54
CA ASN A 461 -4.17 14.73 8.18
C ASN A 461 -3.20 15.91 8.10
N VAL A 462 -2.37 15.92 7.06
CA VAL A 462 -1.21 16.81 6.96
C VAL A 462 -1.18 17.59 5.65
N LEU A 463 -2.01 17.20 4.69
CA LEU A 463 -2.10 17.84 3.37
C LEU A 463 -3.32 18.76 3.29
N GLU A 464 -3.31 19.68 2.34
CA GLU A 464 -4.43 20.57 2.03
C GLU A 464 -5.74 19.82 1.75
N ARG A 465 -6.87 20.53 1.92
CA ARG A 465 -8.23 19.94 1.87
C ARG A 465 -8.55 19.20 0.58
N ASP A 466 -8.07 19.72 -0.55
CA ASP A 466 -8.35 19.18 -1.89
C ASP A 466 -7.28 18.19 -2.38
N ALA A 467 -6.38 17.74 -1.49
CA ALA A 467 -5.31 16.82 -1.84
C ALA A 467 -5.82 15.52 -2.48
N SER A 468 -6.94 14.97 -1.98
CA SER A 468 -7.56 13.75 -2.52
C SER A 468 -8.02 13.92 -3.97
N VAL A 469 -8.62 15.05 -4.30
CA VAL A 469 -9.08 15.38 -5.67
C VAL A 469 -7.87 15.48 -6.61
N LYS A 470 -6.87 16.29 -6.24
CA LYS A 470 -5.65 16.49 -7.04
C LYS A 470 -4.92 15.17 -7.31
N MET A 471 -4.79 14.32 -6.30
CA MET A 471 -4.13 13.01 -6.44
C MET A 471 -4.92 12.06 -7.34
N LEU A 472 -6.24 11.96 -7.13
CA LEU A 472 -7.09 11.07 -7.91
C LEU A 472 -7.12 11.48 -9.39
N ASP A 473 -7.24 12.77 -9.69
CA ASP A 473 -7.24 13.28 -11.05
C ASP A 473 -5.92 12.94 -11.76
N ALA A 474 -4.78 13.14 -11.10
CA ALA A 474 -3.47 12.77 -11.64
C ALA A 474 -3.33 11.25 -11.87
N LEU A 475 -3.88 10.41 -10.99
CA LEU A 475 -3.88 8.95 -11.17
C LEU A 475 -4.74 8.52 -12.37
N VAL A 476 -5.92 9.10 -12.53
CA VAL A 476 -6.80 8.82 -13.68
C VAL A 476 -6.18 9.29 -14.99
N GLU A 477 -5.49 10.43 -14.98
CA GLU A 477 -4.75 10.94 -16.13
C GLU A 477 -3.60 10.00 -16.52
N MET A 478 -2.78 9.57 -15.55
CA MET A 478 -1.70 8.60 -15.77
C MET A 478 -2.21 7.26 -16.29
N ALA A 479 -3.35 6.77 -15.79
CA ALA A 479 -3.99 5.58 -16.33
C ALA A 479 -4.45 5.80 -17.78
N SER A 480 -4.99 6.97 -18.10
CA SER A 480 -5.41 7.32 -19.47
C SER A 480 -4.24 7.38 -20.45
N GLU A 481 -3.07 7.86 -20.01
CA GLU A 481 -1.83 7.81 -20.77
C GLU A 481 -1.42 6.37 -21.11
N LEU A 482 -1.37 5.50 -20.10
CA LEU A 482 -1.03 4.08 -20.30
C LEU A 482 -1.99 3.39 -21.27
N LYS A 483 -3.29 3.74 -21.23
CA LYS A 483 -4.28 3.19 -22.16
C LYS A 483 -4.08 3.69 -23.59
N ARG A 484 -3.62 4.93 -23.79
CA ARG A 484 -3.34 5.49 -25.13
C ARG A 484 -2.11 4.86 -25.76
N ASP A 485 -1.04 4.68 -25.00
CA ASP A 485 0.20 4.05 -25.50
C ASP A 485 -0.07 2.63 -26.01
N ALA A 486 -0.91 1.88 -25.28
CA ALA A 486 -1.42 0.56 -25.69
C ALA A 486 -2.00 0.55 -27.10
N ARG A 487 -2.80 1.57 -27.44
CA ARG A 487 -3.51 1.66 -28.71
C ARG A 487 -2.57 2.01 -29.86
N HIS A 488 -1.52 2.79 -29.59
CA HIS A 488 -0.54 3.18 -30.61
C HIS A 488 0.44 2.05 -30.92
N ALA A 489 0.80 1.22 -29.93
CA ALA A 489 1.62 0.03 -30.15
C ALA A 489 0.92 -1.05 -31.01
N GLY A 490 -0.42 -1.06 -31.05
CA GLY A 490 -1.22 -2.02 -31.83
C GLY A 490 -1.68 -1.55 -33.21
N ALA A 491 -1.40 -0.29 -33.60
CA ALA A 491 -1.75 0.20 -34.94
C ALA A 491 -0.64 -0.15 -35.93
N PRO A 492 -0.91 -0.89 -37.02
CA PRO A 492 0.09 -1.10 -38.06
C PRO A 492 0.46 0.28 -38.64
N THR A 493 1.75 0.60 -38.65
CA THR A 493 2.30 1.69 -39.47
C THR A 493 1.89 1.41 -40.92
N LYS A 494 1.03 2.28 -41.47
CA LYS A 494 0.62 2.23 -42.87
C LYS A 494 1.77 2.52 -43.81
#